data_AF-A0A6C0IHS6-F1
#
_entry.id   AF-A0A6C0IHS6-F1
#
_cell.length_a   1.000
_cell.length_b   1.000
_cell.length_c   1.000
_cell.angle_alpha   90.00
_cell.angle_beta   90.00
_cell.angle_gamma   90.00
#
_symmetry.space_group_name_H-M   'P 1'
#
loop_
_entity.id
_entity.type
_entity.pdbx_description
1 polymer ?
#
loop_
_entity_poly.entity_id
_entity_poly.type
_entity_poly.pdbx_seq_one_letter_code
_entity_poly.pdbx_strand_id
1 'polypeptide(L)'
;MMQLFYPSLLITLLFFLSGFEKIFTFSKTTVNFSNKINIPLFLSKLVISSVILLEIVAPIIITSYTFTGLFNLLPLFKTSVISLIVFTVMATIMYHNPFETSKNYHKFINNLSIIGGLLVLYMCT
;
A
#
# COMPACT_ATOMS: atom_id res chain seq x y z
N MET A 1 -2.05 22.24 -1.76
CA MET A 1 -2.50 20.86 -1.47
C MET A 1 -3.61 20.40 -2.42
N MET A 2 -4.69 21.16 -2.62
CA MET A 2 -5.82 20.74 -3.49
C MET A 2 -5.45 20.29 -4.91
N GLN A 3 -4.37 20.83 -5.51
CA GLN A 3 -3.87 20.35 -6.82
C GLN A 3 -3.41 18.89 -6.78
N LEU A 4 -2.89 18.42 -5.65
CA LEU A 4 -2.47 17.03 -5.41
C LEU A 4 -3.62 16.14 -4.94
N PHE A 5 -4.81 16.69 -4.68
CA PHE A 5 -5.94 15.91 -4.19
C PHE A 5 -6.32 14.78 -5.14
N TYR A 6 -6.61 15.09 -6.40
CA TYR A 6 -7.01 14.07 -7.39
C TYR A 6 -5.92 13.02 -7.64
N PRO A 7 -4.64 13.39 -7.87
CA PRO A 7 -3.56 12.40 -7.96
C PRO A 7 -3.47 11.50 -6.72
N SER A 8 -3.52 12.10 -5.52
CA SER A 8 -3.44 11.34 -4.28
C SER A 8 -4.63 10.39 -4.09
N LEU A 9 -5.83 10.82 -4.46
CA LEU A 9 -7.04 10.00 -4.38
C LEU A 9 -6.93 8.80 -5.32
N LEU A 10 -6.58 9.03 -6.60
CA LEU A 10 -6.47 7.95 -7.58
C LEU A 10 -5.39 6.92 -7.21
N ILE A 11 -4.21 7.39 -6.78
CA ILE A 11 -3.12 6.50 -6.38
C ILE A 11 -3.47 5.75 -5.08
N THR A 12 -4.16 6.39 -4.13
CA THR A 12 -4.45 5.72 -2.85
C THR A 12 -5.70 4.85 -2.88
N LEU A 13 -6.61 5.07 -3.84
CA LEU A 13 -7.81 4.26 -4.04
C LEU A 13 -7.47 2.79 -4.31
N LEU A 14 -6.37 2.50 -5.02
CA LEU A 14 -5.94 1.12 -5.27
C LEU A 14 -5.59 0.37 -3.98
N PHE A 15 -4.96 1.05 -3.02
CA PHE A 15 -4.66 0.46 -1.71
C PHE A 15 -5.93 0.27 -0.91
N PHE A 16 -6.81 1.27 -0.90
CA PHE A 16 -8.08 1.21 -0.19
C PHE A 16 -8.92 0.02 -0.66
N LEU A 17 -9.10 -0.13 -1.97
CA LEU A 17 -9.83 -1.26 -2.56
C LEU A 17 -9.14 -2.60 -2.27
N SER A 18 -7.80 -2.66 -2.35
CA SER A 18 -7.05 -3.88 -2.00
C SER A 18 -7.22 -4.27 -0.52
N GLY A 19 -7.24 -3.29 0.39
CA GLY A 19 -7.48 -3.50 1.81
C GLY A 19 -8.86 -4.09 2.07
N PHE A 20 -9.90 -3.56 1.42
CA PHE A 20 -11.26 -4.11 1.51
C PHE A 20 -11.35 -5.54 0.98
N GLU A 21 -10.76 -5.84 -0.17
CA GLU A 21 -10.71 -7.21 -0.70
C GLU A 21 -10.03 -8.18 0.27
N LYS A 22 -8.96 -7.74 0.94
CA LYS A 22 -8.23 -8.54 1.93
C LYS A 22 -9.03 -8.83 3.19
N ILE A 23 -10.01 -7.99 3.56
CA ILE A 23 -10.93 -8.30 4.67
C ILE A 23 -11.76 -9.54 4.33
N PHE A 24 -12.37 -9.58 3.13
CA PHE A 24 -13.19 -10.71 2.70
C PHE A 24 -12.36 -11.96 2.43
N THR A 25 -11.11 -11.81 2.02
CA THR A 25 -10.20 -12.91 1.71
C THR A 25 -9.20 -13.22 2.84
N PHE A 26 -9.41 -12.70 4.04
CA PHE A 26 -8.44 -12.74 5.15
C PHE A 26 -7.94 -14.14 5.49
N SER A 27 -8.84 -15.13 5.58
CA SER A 27 -8.45 -16.52 5.86
C SER A 27 -7.55 -17.10 4.77
N LYS A 28 -7.87 -16.86 3.51
CA LYS A 28 -7.10 -17.32 2.35
C LYS A 28 -5.74 -16.61 2.26
N THR A 29 -5.71 -15.29 2.44
CA THR A 29 -4.48 -14.50 2.35
C THR A 29 -3.52 -14.83 3.48
N THR A 30 -4.01 -15.05 4.71
CA THR A 30 -3.18 -15.45 5.86
C THR A 30 -2.56 -16.83 5.68
N VAL A 31 -3.33 -17.84 5.23
CA VAL A 31 -2.79 -19.17 4.95
C VAL A 31 -1.73 -19.12 3.84
N ASN A 32 -2.01 -18.41 2.74
CA ASN A 32 -1.07 -18.26 1.64
C ASN A 32 0.23 -17.56 2.07
N PHE A 33 0.12 -16.53 2.91
CA PHE A 33 1.27 -15.82 3.48
C PHE A 33 2.11 -16.74 4.38
N SER A 34 1.44 -17.47 5.28
CA SER A 34 2.07 -18.44 6.18
C SER A 34 2.90 -19.47 5.44
N ASN A 35 2.31 -20.07 4.40
CA ASN A 35 2.96 -21.11 3.59
C ASN A 35 4.12 -20.57 2.76
N LYS A 36 4.07 -19.29 2.38
CA LYS A 36 5.10 -18.68 1.55
C LYS A 36 6.36 -18.31 2.33
N ILE A 37 6.21 -17.86 3.58
CA ILE A 37 7.32 -17.39 4.42
C ILE A 37 7.69 -18.44 5.48
N ASN A 38 6.93 -19.53 5.59
CA ASN A 38 7.11 -20.59 6.57
C ASN A 38 7.09 -20.07 8.03
N ILE A 39 6.14 -19.18 8.33
CA ILE A 39 5.92 -18.68 9.69
C ILE A 39 4.61 -19.23 10.28
N PRO A 40 4.47 -19.26 11.62
CA PRO A 40 3.23 -19.64 12.29
C PRO A 40 2.02 -18.82 11.83
N LEU A 41 0.87 -19.49 11.67
CA LEU A 41 -0.39 -18.88 11.23
C LEU A 41 -0.81 -17.68 12.11
N PHE A 42 -0.52 -17.74 13.41
CA PHE A 42 -0.81 -16.63 14.33
C PHE A 42 -0.06 -15.34 13.95
N LEU A 43 1.25 -15.45 13.65
CA LEU A 43 2.04 -14.30 13.20
C LEU A 43 1.57 -13.80 11.83
N SER A 44 1.24 -14.71 10.91
CA SER A 44 0.66 -14.37 9.60
C SER A 44 -0.63 -13.56 9.74
N LYS A 45 -1.52 -13.92 10.68
CA LYS A 45 -2.75 -13.16 10.96
C LYS A 45 -2.46 -11.73 11.42
N LEU A 46 -1.49 -11.55 12.31
CA LEU A 46 -1.10 -10.22 12.78
C LEU A 46 -0.53 -9.36 11.65
N VAL A 47 0.34 -9.93 10.80
CA VAL A 47 0.92 -9.22 9.66
C VAL A 47 -0.14 -8.84 8.63
N ILE A 48 -1.01 -9.77 8.22
CA ILE A 48 -2.07 -9.42 7.26
C ILE A 48 -3.05 -8.41 7.85
N SER A 49 -3.35 -8.49 9.15
CA SER A 49 -4.19 -7.50 9.82
C SER A 49 -3.55 -6.11 9.83
N SER A 50 -2.23 -6.00 10.04
CA SER A 50 -1.54 -4.71 9.99
C SER A 50 -1.47 -4.15 8.56
N VAL A 51 -1.32 -5.02 7.56
CA VAL A 51 -1.38 -4.64 6.14
C VAL A 51 -2.76 -4.09 5.78
N ILE A 52 -3.85 -4.73 6.21
CA ILE A 52 -5.22 -4.23 5.97
C ILE A 52 -5.41 -2.87 6.61
N LEU A 53 -4.98 -2.72 7.87
CA LEU A 53 -5.09 -1.44 8.58
C LEU A 53 -4.32 -0.35 7.84
N LEU A 54 -3.09 -0.62 7.41
CA LEU A 54 -2.28 0.30 6.62
C LEU A 54 -2.99 0.70 5.33
N GLU A 55 -3.47 -0.26 4.56
CA GLU A 55 -4.11 -0.03 3.25
C GLU A 55 -5.43 0.74 3.33
N ILE A 56 -6.09 0.77 4.48
CA ILE A 56 -7.33 1.54 4.67
C ILE A 56 -7.01 2.91 5.28
N VAL A 57 -6.20 2.94 6.34
CA VAL A 57 -5.94 4.16 7.12
C VAL A 57 -5.02 5.12 6.35
N ALA A 58 -3.97 4.63 5.68
CA ALA A 58 -3.05 5.51 4.97
C ALA A 58 -3.73 6.30 3.84
N PRO A 59 -4.56 5.69 2.96
CA PRO A 59 -5.33 6.44 1.96
C PRO A 59 -6.22 7.54 2.55
N ILE A 60 -6.91 7.26 3.66
CA ILE A 60 -7.78 8.24 4.32
C ILE A 60 -6.95 9.43 4.80
N ILE A 61 -5.81 9.20 5.45
CA ILE A 61 -4.93 10.26 5.93
C ILE A 61 -4.36 11.08 4.76
N ILE A 62 -3.87 10.40 3.72
CA ILE A 62 -3.26 11.06 2.56
C ILE A 62 -4.27 11.97 1.87
N THR A 63 -5.45 11.45 1.55
CA THR A 63 -6.51 12.22 0.88
C THR A 63 -7.07 13.33 1.76
N SER A 64 -7.20 13.11 3.07
CA SER A 64 -7.65 14.15 4.00
C SER A 64 -6.67 15.32 4.08
N TYR A 65 -5.36 15.04 4.12
CA TYR A 65 -4.34 16.08 4.12
C TYR A 65 -4.29 16.85 2.79
N THR A 66 -4.33 16.14 1.64
CA THR A 66 -4.28 16.80 0.33
C THR A 66 -5.56 17.60 0.02
N PHE A 67 -6.70 17.22 0.60
CA PHE A 67 -7.94 17.98 0.53
C PHE A 67 -7.93 19.23 1.44
N THR A 68 -7.60 19.05 2.72
CA THR A 68 -7.75 20.13 3.72
C THR A 68 -6.54 21.05 3.80
N GLY A 69 -5.35 20.55 3.50
CA GLY A 69 -4.09 21.28 3.69
C GLY A 69 -3.72 21.54 5.15
N LEU A 70 -4.34 20.86 6.12
CA LEU A 70 -4.08 21.06 7.54
C LEU A 70 -2.66 20.60 7.92
N PHE A 71 -1.80 21.52 8.30
CA PHE A 71 -0.40 21.23 8.68
C PHE A 71 -0.26 20.23 9.84
N ASN A 72 -1.23 20.16 10.74
CA ASN A 72 -1.21 19.17 11.85
C ASN A 72 -1.25 17.72 11.35
N LEU A 73 -1.76 17.47 10.14
CA LEU A 73 -1.80 16.16 9.51
C LEU A 73 -0.52 15.84 8.72
N LEU A 74 0.39 16.81 8.52
CA LEU A 74 1.60 16.62 7.72
C LEU A 74 2.49 15.47 8.22
N PRO A 75 2.76 15.29 9.53
CA PRO A 75 3.55 14.16 10.01
C PRO A 75 2.89 12.82 9.67
N LEU A 76 1.58 12.71 9.91
CA LEU A 76 0.79 11.51 9.62
C LEU A 76 0.73 11.22 8.12
N PHE A 77 0.63 12.26 7.29
CA PHE A 77 0.72 12.17 5.84
C PHE A 77 2.06 11.57 5.42
N LYS A 78 3.19 12.14 5.88
CA LYS A 78 4.52 11.66 5.51
C LYS A 78 4.75 10.22 5.94
N THR A 79 4.34 9.85 7.16
CA THR A 79 4.44 8.46 7.64
C THR A 79 3.55 7.52 6.84
N SER A 80 2.35 7.94 6.45
CA SER A 80 1.42 7.15 5.64
C SER A 80 1.99 6.86 4.25
N VAL A 81 2.53 7.89 3.58
CA VAL A 81 3.16 7.74 2.26
C VAL A 81 4.37 6.82 2.32
N ILE A 82 5.29 7.03 3.28
CA ILE A 82 6.45 6.16 3.45
C ILE A 82 6.03 4.71 3.74
N SER A 83 5.03 4.51 4.60
CA SER A 83 4.57 3.16 4.95
C SER A 83 4.00 2.43 3.72
N LEU A 84 3.23 3.12 2.87
CA LEU A 84 2.74 2.54 1.61
C LEU A 84 3.89 2.24 0.62
N ILE A 85 4.92 3.10 0.55
CA ILE A 85 6.10 2.83 -0.27
C ILE A 85 6.80 1.55 0.21
N VAL A 86 7.11 1.45 1.50
CA VAL A 86 7.78 0.27 2.08
C VAL A 86 6.96 -0.99 1.86
N PHE A 87 5.64 -0.92 2.10
CA PHE A 87 4.74 -2.03 1.84
C PHE A 87 4.78 -2.45 0.35
N THR A 88 4.71 -1.49 -0.57
CA THR A 88 4.70 -1.77 -2.01
C THR A 88 6.02 -2.39 -2.46
N VAL A 89 7.16 -1.91 -1.96
CA VAL A 89 8.49 -2.49 -2.22
C VAL A 89 8.54 -3.93 -1.73
N MET A 90 8.15 -4.19 -0.48
CA MET A 90 8.14 -5.53 0.11
C MET A 90 7.22 -6.47 -0.68
N ALA A 91 6.00 -6.04 -0.99
CA ALA A 91 5.06 -6.82 -1.77
C ALA A 91 5.62 -7.15 -3.17
N THR A 92 6.30 -6.20 -3.81
CA THR A 92 6.90 -6.39 -5.13
C THR A 92 8.01 -7.44 -5.11
N ILE A 93 8.96 -7.31 -4.18
CA ILE A 93 10.07 -8.26 -4.03
C ILE A 93 9.56 -9.66 -3.71
N MET A 94 8.57 -9.76 -2.81
CA MET A 94 8.08 -11.05 -2.35
C MET A 94 7.18 -11.76 -3.35
N TYR A 95 6.37 -11.04 -4.13
CA TYR A 95 5.31 -11.64 -4.95
C TYR A 95 5.48 -11.50 -6.45
N HIS A 96 6.30 -10.58 -6.94
CA HIS A 96 6.32 -10.20 -8.35
C HIS A 96 7.75 -10.17 -8.91
N ASN A 97 8.39 -11.34 -8.94
CA ASN A 97 9.70 -11.50 -9.59
C ASN A 97 9.57 -11.31 -11.12
N PRO A 98 10.21 -10.27 -11.71
CA PRO A 98 10.01 -9.93 -13.13
C PRO A 98 10.60 -10.96 -14.11
N PHE A 99 11.46 -11.87 -13.65
CA PHE A 99 12.13 -12.85 -14.50
C PHE A 99 11.37 -14.19 -14.63
N GLU A 100 10.32 -14.40 -13.84
CA GLU A 100 9.59 -15.68 -13.82
C GLU A 100 8.55 -15.79 -14.94
N THR A 101 7.73 -14.76 -15.13
CA THR A 101 6.63 -14.75 -16.11
C THR A 101 6.31 -13.35 -16.59
N SER A 102 5.76 -13.21 -17.80
CA SER A 102 5.27 -11.93 -18.33
C SER A 102 4.22 -11.28 -17.42
N LYS A 103 3.36 -12.10 -16.79
CA LYS A 103 2.38 -11.63 -15.80
C LYS A 103 3.05 -11.00 -14.58
N ASN A 104 4.12 -11.61 -14.05
CA ASN A 104 4.86 -11.05 -12.92
C ASN A 104 5.63 -9.79 -13.31
N TYR A 105 6.17 -9.73 -14.53
CA TYR A 105 6.79 -8.51 -15.08
C TYR A 105 5.82 -7.33 -15.08
N HIS A 106 4.60 -7.48 -15.61
CA HIS A 106 3.62 -6.38 -15.62
C HIS A 106 3.24 -5.94 -14.21
N LYS A 107 3.08 -6.87 -13.26
CA LYS A 107 2.80 -6.51 -11.86
C LYS A 107 3.97 -5.77 -11.20
N PHE A 108 5.21 -6.16 -11.49
CA PHE A 108 6.41 -5.47 -11.02
C PHE A 108 6.44 -4.02 -11.52
N ILE A 109 6.24 -3.81 -12.82
CA ILE A 109 6.24 -2.47 -13.42
C ILE A 109 5.09 -1.61 -12.88
N ASN A 110 3.91 -2.18 -12.69
CA ASN A 110 2.78 -1.46 -12.08
C ASN A 110 3.13 -0.97 -10.67
N ASN A 111 3.73 -1.82 -9.84
CA ASN A 111 4.15 -1.42 -8.50
C ASN A 111 5.27 -0.38 -8.51
N LEU A 112 6.20 -0.45 -9.47
CA LEU A 112 7.24 0.57 -9.64
C LEU A 112 6.62 1.94 -9.97
N SER A 113 5.61 1.98 -10.84
CA SER A 113 4.86 3.20 -11.15
C SER A 113 4.13 3.75 -9.92
N ILE A 114 3.53 2.88 -9.09
CA ILE A 114 2.87 3.27 -7.84
C ILE A 114 3.90 3.88 -6.86
N ILE A 115 5.07 3.26 -6.71
CA ILE A 115 6.15 3.79 -5.87
C ILE A 115 6.58 5.18 -6.34
N GLY A 116 6.77 5.37 -7.65
CA GLY A 116 7.09 6.67 -8.23
C GLY A 116 6.02 7.73 -7.92
N GLY A 117 4.74 7.38 -8.06
CA GLY A 117 3.63 8.28 -7.73
C GLY A 117 3.58 8.65 -6.25
N LEU A 118 3.82 7.70 -5.35
CA LEU A 118 3.90 7.95 -3.90
C LEU A 118 5.13 8.82 -3.54
N LEU A 119 6.28 8.63 -4.21
CA LEU A 119 7.47 9.47 -4.00
C LEU A 119 7.22 10.92 -4.40
N VAL A 120 6.51 11.17 -5.50
CA VAL A 120 6.10 12.52 -5.89
C VAL A 120 5.23 13.15 -4.81
N LEU A 121 4.25 12.41 -4.28
CA LEU A 121 3.42 12.90 -3.16
C LEU A 121 4.26 13.24 -1.92
N TYR A 122 5.30 12.46 -1.62
CA TYR A 122 6.18 12.75 -0.49
C TYR A 122 7.03 14.01 -0.68
N MET A 123 7.50 14.26 -1.90
CA MET A 123 8.41 15.37 -2.20
C MET A 123 7.67 16.71 -2.38
N CYS A 124 6.43 16.69 -2.89
CA CYS A 124 5.67 17.90 -3.18
C CYS A 124 4.94 18.51 -1.96
N THR A 125 5.23 18.05 -0.75
CA THR A 125 4.57 18.44 0.52
C THR A 125 5.58 18.81 1.60
#